data_AF-A0ABC9AVB7-F1
#
_entry.id   AF-A0ABC9AVB7-F1
#
_cell.length_a   1.000
_cell.length_b   1.000
_cell.length_c   1.000
_cell.angle_alpha   90.00
_cell.angle_beta   90.00
_cell.angle_gamma   90.00
#
_symmetry.space_group_name_H-M   'P 1'
#
loop_
_entity.id
_entity.type
_entity.pdbx_description
1 polymer ?
#
loop_
_entity_poly.entity_id
_entity_poly.type
_entity_poly.pdbx_seq_one_letter_code
_entity_poly.pdbx_strand_id
1 'polypeptide(L)'
;MAPAAGGESMLTREQLLHLFSRFSFLTSLPEVKQRIADAVRDKEAVAVTTEIQEEILREMGVDPSFGIGCLGKVNLVYENDKDLMIKFYQFVAKEEMAIDEAELGPREMAEKLHAQQIQQEQQLNMLVEMRKYPPESQSVILETLHKQLEEANFDITASILSPEQIRGITQK
;
A
#
# COMPACT_ATOMS: atom_id res chain seq x y z
N MET A 1 37.38 0.26 24.54
CA MET A 1 36.74 0.78 23.33
C MET A 1 35.63 -0.19 22.97
N ALA A 2 34.38 0.24 23.08
CA ALA A 2 33.24 -0.53 22.59
C ALA A 2 32.37 0.44 21.77
N PRO A 3 31.94 0.06 20.57
CA PRO A 3 30.64 0.45 20.08
C PRO A 3 29.67 -0.70 20.34
N ALA A 4 28.57 -0.38 21.01
CA ALA A 4 27.41 -1.23 21.13
C ALA A 4 26.75 -1.35 19.74
N ALA A 5 26.87 -2.51 19.10
CA ALA A 5 26.01 -2.91 18.00
C ALA A 5 24.84 -3.70 18.59
N GLY A 6 23.86 -2.98 19.13
CA GLY A 6 22.55 -3.56 19.43
C GLY A 6 21.81 -3.77 18.11
N GLY A 7 21.34 -4.99 17.86
CA GLY A 7 20.64 -5.35 16.64
C GLY A 7 19.38 -4.51 16.43
N GLU A 8 19.38 -3.67 15.41
CA GLU A 8 18.15 -3.12 14.86
C GLU A 8 17.49 -4.24 14.06
N SER A 9 16.44 -4.83 14.62
CA SER A 9 15.63 -5.87 13.97
C SER A 9 14.82 -5.35 12.79
N MET A 10 14.87 -4.04 12.54
CA MET A 10 14.02 -3.32 11.62
C MET A 10 14.68 -2.02 11.15
N LEU A 11 14.37 -1.58 9.92
CA LEU A 11 14.65 -0.22 9.45
C LEU A 11 14.00 0.84 10.35
N THR A 12 14.70 1.95 10.56
CA THR A 12 14.15 3.11 11.26
C THR A 12 13.07 3.82 10.44
N ARG A 13 12.22 4.59 11.12
CA ARG A 13 11.20 5.42 10.48
C ARG A 13 11.76 6.34 9.38
N GLU A 14 12.90 6.98 9.64
CA GLU A 14 13.51 7.90 8.67
C GLU A 14 14.03 7.18 7.43
N GLN A 15 14.64 6.00 7.61
CA GLN A 15 15.09 5.17 6.49
C GLN A 15 13.90 4.67 5.64
N LEU A 16 12.79 4.27 6.27
CA LEU A 16 11.58 3.89 5.55
C LEU A 16 11.01 5.06 4.74
N LEU A 17 10.88 6.23 5.35
CA LEU A 17 10.38 7.42 4.64
C LEU A 17 11.31 7.85 3.50
N HIS A 18 12.62 7.74 3.69
CA HIS A 18 13.60 8.01 2.64
C HIS A 18 13.43 7.03 1.46
N LEU A 19 13.33 5.73 1.75
CA LEU A 19 13.08 4.69 0.76
C LEU A 19 11.80 4.99 -0.04
N PHE A 20 10.68 5.26 0.64
CA PHE A 20 9.40 5.54 -0.02
C PHE A 20 9.47 6.77 -0.93
N SER A 21 10.09 7.85 -0.44
CA SER A 21 10.23 9.09 -1.22
C SER A 21 11.16 8.91 -2.41
N ARG A 22 12.29 8.23 -2.22
CA ARG A 22 13.28 8.01 -3.27
C ARG A 22 12.74 7.09 -4.36
N PHE A 23 12.05 6.01 -3.96
CA PHE A 23 11.39 5.10 -4.89
C PHE A 23 10.35 5.83 -5.73
N SER A 24 9.44 6.59 -5.08
CA SER A 24 8.42 7.36 -5.80
C SER A 24 9.02 8.39 -6.77
N PHE A 25 10.18 8.97 -6.45
CA PHE A 25 10.88 9.86 -7.36
C PHE A 25 11.45 9.09 -8.55
N LEU A 26 12.20 8.01 -8.30
CA LEU A 26 12.83 7.22 -9.36
C LEU A 26 11.81 6.63 -10.31
N THR A 27 10.72 6.03 -9.82
CA THR A 27 9.68 5.43 -10.68
C THR A 27 8.85 6.47 -11.46
N SER A 28 9.00 7.76 -11.15
CA SER A 28 8.44 8.84 -11.97
C SER A 28 9.31 9.23 -13.17
N LEU A 29 10.60 8.86 -13.15
CA LEU A 29 11.56 9.21 -14.20
C LEU A 29 11.30 8.38 -15.48
N PRO A 30 11.35 9.00 -16.67
CA PRO A 30 11.11 8.31 -17.93
C PRO A 30 12.05 7.11 -18.15
N GLU A 31 13.33 7.22 -17.77
CA GLU A 31 14.31 6.15 -17.95
C GLU A 31 13.96 4.91 -17.12
N VAL A 32 13.48 5.13 -15.89
CA VAL A 32 13.08 4.06 -14.98
C VAL A 32 11.77 3.43 -15.43
N LYS A 33 10.79 4.23 -15.87
CA LYS A 33 9.56 3.71 -16.48
C LYS A 33 9.84 2.83 -17.68
N GLN A 34 10.77 3.25 -18.55
CA GLN A 34 11.19 2.45 -19.69
C GLN A 34 11.85 1.13 -19.24
N ARG A 35 12.72 1.16 -18.22
CA ARG A 35 13.33 -0.04 -17.65
C ARG A 35 12.29 -1.04 -17.13
N ILE A 36 11.23 -0.56 -16.46
CA ILE A 36 10.13 -1.41 -15.97
C ILE A 36 9.33 -1.98 -17.17
N ALA A 37 8.97 -1.15 -18.15
CA ALA A 37 8.27 -1.57 -19.37
C ALA A 37 9.05 -2.58 -20.22
N ASP A 38 10.38 -2.47 -20.25
CA ASP A 38 11.23 -3.43 -20.93
C ASP A 38 11.18 -4.80 -20.25
N ALA A 39 11.20 -4.85 -18.92
CA ALA A 39 11.16 -6.11 -18.15
C ALA A 39 9.77 -6.76 -18.06
N VAL A 40 8.69 -5.98 -18.20
CA VAL A 40 7.33 -6.51 -18.36
C VAL A 40 7.25 -7.47 -19.55
N ARG A 41 7.97 -7.20 -20.64
CA ARG A 41 7.98 -8.08 -21.83
C ARG A 41 8.50 -9.48 -21.53
N ASP A 42 9.34 -9.60 -20.50
CA ASP A 42 9.90 -10.86 -20.00
C ASP A 42 9.17 -11.39 -18.74
N LYS A 43 8.07 -10.74 -18.32
CA LYS A 43 7.29 -11.03 -17.10
C LYS A 43 8.04 -10.87 -15.78
N GLU A 44 9.03 -9.97 -15.73
CA GLU A 44 9.88 -9.74 -14.56
C GLU A 44 9.76 -8.31 -14.00
N ALA A 45 8.64 -7.62 -14.21
CA ALA A 45 8.43 -6.24 -13.76
C ALA A 45 8.59 -6.04 -12.23
N VAL A 46 8.15 -7.05 -11.46
CA VAL A 46 8.34 -7.10 -10.01
C VAL A 46 9.83 -7.18 -9.64
N ALA A 47 10.64 -7.88 -10.46
CA ALA A 47 12.08 -7.96 -10.22
C ALA A 47 12.74 -6.59 -10.40
N VAL A 48 12.36 -5.82 -11.42
CA VAL A 48 12.92 -4.47 -11.64
C VAL A 48 12.53 -3.49 -10.54
N THR A 49 11.27 -3.52 -10.09
CA THR A 49 10.85 -2.68 -8.96
C THR A 49 11.55 -3.08 -7.65
N THR A 50 11.76 -4.38 -7.44
CA THR A 50 12.61 -4.89 -6.35
C THR A 50 14.05 -4.40 -6.48
N GLU A 51 14.68 -4.49 -7.66
CA GLU A 51 16.04 -3.99 -7.91
C GLU A 51 16.18 -2.50 -7.59
N ILE A 52 15.18 -1.68 -7.94
CA ILE A 52 15.18 -0.25 -7.59
C ILE A 52 15.13 -0.08 -6.07
N GLN A 53 14.33 -0.87 -5.34
CA GLN A 53 14.35 -0.86 -3.87
C GLN A 53 15.73 -1.26 -3.33
N GLU A 54 16.37 -2.28 -3.90
CA GLU A 54 17.73 -2.70 -3.52
C GLU A 54 18.78 -1.62 -3.78
N GLU A 55 18.70 -0.92 -4.92
CA GLU A 55 19.60 0.20 -5.27
C GLU A 55 19.51 1.30 -4.22
N ILE A 56 18.28 1.69 -3.84
CA ILE A 56 18.05 2.72 -2.81
C ILE A 56 18.56 2.23 -1.43
N LEU A 57 18.33 0.97 -1.08
CA LEU A 57 18.83 0.38 0.16
C LEU A 57 20.37 0.43 0.21
N ARG A 58 21.05 0.09 -0.89
CA ARG A 58 22.51 0.21 -1.01
C ARG A 58 22.98 1.67 -0.90
N GLU A 59 22.28 2.62 -1.52
CA GLU A 59 22.57 4.07 -1.39
C GLU A 59 22.52 4.53 0.07
N MET A 60 21.61 3.97 0.86
CA MET A 60 21.48 4.25 2.30
C MET A 60 22.47 3.48 3.18
N GLY A 61 23.31 2.60 2.61
CA GLY A 61 24.21 1.73 3.36
C GLY A 61 23.51 0.56 4.06
N VAL A 62 22.32 0.17 3.60
CA VAL A 62 21.53 -0.94 4.11
C VAL A 62 21.70 -2.17 3.23
N ASP A 63 21.82 -3.35 3.85
CA ASP A 63 21.79 -4.61 3.13
C ASP A 63 20.41 -4.83 2.46
N PRO A 64 20.33 -5.07 1.14
CA PRO A 64 19.05 -5.23 0.44
C PRO A 64 18.17 -6.35 0.98
N SER A 65 18.74 -7.53 1.27
CA SER A 65 17.96 -8.66 1.78
C SER A 65 17.35 -8.34 3.15
N PHE A 66 18.11 -7.66 4.02
CA PHE A 66 17.59 -7.14 5.27
C PHE A 66 16.48 -6.09 5.06
N GLY A 67 16.70 -5.11 4.17
CA GLY A 67 15.75 -4.02 3.94
C GLY A 67 14.42 -4.49 3.34
N ILE A 68 14.46 -5.37 2.35
CA ILE A 68 13.27 -6.02 1.78
C ILE A 68 12.56 -6.86 2.84
N GLY A 69 13.32 -7.62 3.64
CA GLY A 69 12.78 -8.36 4.78
C GLY A 69 12.12 -7.47 5.84
N CYS A 70 12.56 -6.22 5.97
CA CYS A 70 11.92 -5.21 6.83
C CYS A 70 10.58 -4.74 6.23
N LEU A 71 10.47 -4.51 4.92
CA LEU A 71 9.23 -4.06 4.29
C LEU A 71 8.05 -5.00 4.60
N GLY A 72 8.27 -6.31 4.57
CA GLY A 72 7.27 -7.32 4.94
C GLY A 72 6.85 -7.32 6.41
N LYS A 73 7.55 -6.58 7.28
CA LYS A 73 7.29 -6.48 8.73
C LYS A 73 6.82 -5.09 9.16
N VAL A 74 6.71 -4.12 8.25
CA VAL A 74 6.30 -2.73 8.59
C VAL A 74 4.95 -2.72 9.31
N ASN A 75 3.96 -3.45 8.80
CA ASN A 75 2.64 -3.58 9.42
C ASN A 75 2.68 -4.17 10.83
N LEU A 76 3.69 -4.96 11.18
CA LEU A 76 3.81 -5.60 12.50
C LEU A 76 4.54 -4.71 13.51
N VAL A 77 5.57 -3.99 13.05
CA VAL A 77 6.44 -3.19 13.94
C VAL A 77 5.90 -1.77 14.13
N TYR A 78 5.26 -1.21 13.12
CA TYR A 78 4.84 0.20 13.08
C TYR A 78 3.32 0.41 12.99
N GLU A 79 2.51 -0.60 13.34
CA GLU A 79 1.03 -0.52 13.29
C GLU A 79 0.45 0.74 13.97
N ASN A 80 1.12 1.21 15.03
CA ASN A 80 0.69 2.34 15.84
C ASN A 80 1.10 3.71 15.25
N ASP A 81 2.07 3.77 14.34
CA ASP A 81 2.49 5.01 13.66
C ASP A 81 1.66 5.20 12.39
N LYS A 82 0.47 5.79 12.55
CA LYS A 82 -0.49 5.99 11.46
C LYS A 82 0.08 6.77 10.28
N ASP A 83 0.92 7.78 10.54
CA ASP A 83 1.50 8.59 9.48
C ASP A 83 2.49 7.77 8.64
N LEU A 84 3.33 6.97 9.30
CA LEU A 84 4.24 6.05 8.61
C LEU A 84 3.46 4.98 7.84
N MET A 85 2.41 4.42 8.44
CA MET A 85 1.55 3.42 7.80
C MET A 85 0.88 3.96 6.53
N ILE A 86 0.36 5.19 6.56
CA ILE A 86 -0.18 5.85 5.37
C ILE A 86 0.88 5.96 4.27
N LYS A 87 2.11 6.36 4.63
CA LYS A 87 3.22 6.47 3.68
C LYS A 87 3.64 5.11 3.12
N PHE A 88 3.63 4.07 3.93
CA PHE A 88 3.91 2.70 3.50
C PHE A 88 2.89 2.20 2.49
N TYR A 89 1.58 2.33 2.75
CA TYR A 89 0.56 1.93 1.79
C TYR A 89 0.57 2.78 0.51
N GLN A 90 0.90 4.07 0.61
CA GLN A 90 1.14 4.91 -0.57
C GLN A 90 2.32 4.40 -1.41
N PHE A 91 3.39 3.93 -0.76
CA PHE A 91 4.54 3.33 -1.43
C PHE A 91 4.18 2.03 -2.15
N VAL A 92 3.48 1.10 -1.49
CA VAL A 92 3.01 -0.16 -2.11
C VAL A 92 2.10 0.14 -3.30
N ALA A 93 1.15 1.07 -3.16
CA ALA A 93 0.30 1.47 -4.27
C ALA A 93 1.09 2.08 -5.43
N LYS A 94 2.19 2.79 -5.16
CA LYS A 94 3.06 3.35 -6.20
C LYS A 94 3.88 2.30 -6.93
N GLU A 95 4.31 1.25 -6.25
CA GLU A 95 4.96 0.09 -6.87
C GLU A 95 4.00 -0.60 -7.85
N GLU A 96 2.79 -0.93 -7.40
CA GLU A 96 1.74 -1.52 -8.24
C GLU A 96 1.42 -0.63 -9.45
N MET A 97 1.23 0.67 -9.26
CA MET A 97 0.98 1.60 -10.37
C MET A 97 2.14 1.67 -11.38
N ALA A 98 3.39 1.59 -10.92
CA ALA A 98 4.55 1.63 -11.81
C ALA A 98 4.63 0.38 -12.70
N ILE A 99 4.19 -0.78 -12.17
CA ILE A 99 4.06 -2.02 -12.93
C ILE A 99 2.86 -1.93 -13.88
N ASP A 100 1.71 -1.48 -13.41
CA ASP A 100 0.50 -1.30 -14.24
C ASP A 100 0.74 -0.37 -15.43
N GLU A 101 1.41 0.77 -15.23
CA GLU A 101 1.75 1.71 -16.31
C GLU A 101 2.64 1.06 -17.39
N ALA A 102 3.41 0.06 -17.01
CA ALA A 102 4.31 -0.67 -17.88
C ALA A 102 3.63 -1.87 -18.57
N GLU A 103 2.65 -2.50 -17.91
CA GLU A 103 1.89 -3.65 -18.42
C GLU A 103 0.68 -3.27 -19.27
N LEU A 104 -0.05 -2.24 -18.85
CA LEU A 104 -1.33 -1.88 -19.44
C LEU A 104 -1.18 -0.87 -20.57
N GLY A 105 -2.01 -1.03 -21.61
CA GLY A 105 -2.16 0.01 -22.61
C GLY A 105 -2.78 1.28 -22.00
N PRO A 106 -2.63 2.47 -22.65
CA PRO A 106 -3.17 3.73 -22.13
C PRO A 106 -4.67 3.70 -21.81
N ARG A 107 -5.43 2.89 -22.56
CA ARG A 107 -6.86 2.70 -22.35
C ARG A 107 -7.15 1.85 -21.11
N GLU A 108 -6.49 0.70 -20.98
CA GLU A 108 -6.67 -0.21 -19.85
C GLU A 108 -6.24 0.47 -18.54
N MET A 109 -5.15 1.24 -18.58
CA MET A 109 -4.72 2.08 -17.46
C MET A 109 -5.78 3.12 -17.08
N ALA A 110 -6.37 3.81 -18.07
CA ALA A 110 -7.44 4.78 -17.81
C ALA A 110 -8.70 4.14 -17.21
N GLU A 111 -9.08 2.96 -17.69
CA GLU A 111 -10.21 2.17 -17.16
C GLU A 111 -9.93 1.72 -15.72
N LYS A 112 -8.71 1.21 -15.42
CA LYS A 112 -8.28 0.83 -14.07
C LYS A 112 -8.29 2.02 -13.11
N LEU A 113 -7.71 3.15 -13.50
CA LEU A 113 -7.70 4.38 -12.70
C LEU A 113 -9.12 4.88 -12.41
N HIS A 114 -10.01 4.83 -13.40
CA HIS A 114 -11.40 5.24 -13.22
C HIS A 114 -12.15 4.32 -12.25
N ALA A 115 -11.98 3.01 -12.38
CA ALA A 115 -12.56 2.03 -11.47
C ALA A 115 -12.05 2.23 -10.03
N GLN A 116 -10.74 2.44 -9.87
CA GLN A 116 -10.13 2.72 -8.57
C GLN A 116 -10.68 4.01 -7.94
N GLN A 117 -10.87 5.06 -8.75
CA GLN A 117 -11.43 6.33 -8.28
C GLN A 117 -12.88 6.17 -7.79
N ILE A 118 -13.72 5.46 -8.55
CA ILE A 118 -15.10 5.14 -8.14
C ILE A 118 -15.10 4.37 -6.81
N GLN A 119 -14.20 3.39 -6.66
CA GLN A 119 -14.10 2.58 -5.46
C GLN A 119 -13.70 3.43 -4.24
N GLN A 120 -12.73 4.33 -4.38
CA GLN A 120 -12.34 5.25 -3.31
C GLN A 120 -13.49 6.19 -2.91
N GLU A 121 -14.24 6.69 -3.89
CA GLU A 121 -15.41 7.53 -3.63
C GLU A 121 -16.49 6.77 -2.84
N GLN A 122 -16.72 5.50 -3.20
CA GLN A 122 -17.66 4.63 -2.48
C GLN A 122 -17.22 4.36 -1.03
N GLN A 123 -15.93 4.09 -0.81
CA GLN A 123 -15.38 3.94 0.55
C GLN A 123 -15.52 5.23 1.36
N LEU A 124 -15.25 6.39 0.76
CA LEU A 124 -15.43 7.68 1.43
C LEU A 124 -16.89 7.93 1.80
N ASN A 125 -17.81 7.67 0.89
CA ASN A 125 -19.25 7.79 1.13
C ASN A 125 -19.71 6.87 2.27
N MET A 126 -19.21 5.62 2.31
CA MET A 126 -19.46 4.69 3.40
C MET A 126 -18.99 5.25 4.76
N LEU A 127 -17.78 5.82 4.83
CA LEU A 127 -17.26 6.43 6.06
C LEU A 127 -18.08 7.67 6.49
N VAL A 128 -18.56 8.46 5.53
CA VAL A 128 -19.43 9.61 5.77
C VAL A 128 -20.79 9.16 6.31
N GLU A 129 -21.38 8.10 5.76
CA GLU A 129 -22.63 7.51 6.26
C GLU A 129 -22.45 6.91 7.66
N MET A 130 -21.35 6.16 7.89
CA MET A 130 -21.04 5.56 9.19
C MET A 130 -20.93 6.60 10.31
N ARG A 131 -20.38 7.79 10.01
CA ARG A 131 -20.27 8.89 10.98
C ARG A 131 -21.62 9.37 11.53
N LYS A 132 -22.74 9.09 10.84
CA LYS A 132 -24.09 9.50 11.29
C LYS A 132 -24.60 8.69 12.47
N TYR A 133 -23.96 7.58 12.82
CA TYR A 133 -24.40 6.66 13.87
C TYR A 133 -23.57 6.81 15.16
N PRO A 134 -24.10 6.37 16.33
CA PRO A 134 -23.36 6.34 17.58
C PRO A 134 -22.09 5.47 17.51
N PRO A 135 -21.07 5.72 18.36
CA PRO A 135 -19.82 4.96 18.37
C PRO A 135 -19.98 3.44 18.49
N GLU A 136 -20.99 2.99 19.24
CA GLU A 136 -21.32 1.57 19.41
C GLU A 136 -21.75 0.97 18.07
N SER A 137 -22.64 1.64 17.34
CA SER A 137 -23.06 1.23 16.01
C SER A 137 -21.93 1.31 14.98
N GLN A 138 -21.06 2.32 15.07
CA GLN A 138 -19.86 2.42 14.22
C GLN A 138 -18.94 1.21 14.43
N SER A 139 -18.78 0.77 15.68
CA SER A 139 -17.95 -0.41 16.01
C SER A 139 -18.53 -1.68 15.38
N VAL A 140 -19.85 -1.90 15.46
CA VAL A 140 -20.51 -3.05 14.82
C VAL A 140 -20.40 -3.01 13.29
N ILE A 141 -20.49 -1.82 12.69
CA ILE A 141 -20.29 -1.63 11.23
C ILE A 141 -18.86 -2.03 10.84
N LEU A 142 -17.86 -1.57 11.59
CA LEU A 142 -16.44 -1.90 11.35
C LEU A 142 -16.14 -3.38 11.57
N GLU A 143 -16.68 -4.00 12.61
CA GLU A 143 -16.54 -5.45 12.85
C GLU A 143 -17.17 -6.28 11.72
N THR A 144 -18.33 -5.86 11.22
CA THR A 144 -19.00 -6.50 10.09
C THR A 144 -18.15 -6.38 8.82
N LEU A 145 -17.62 -5.18 8.56
CA LEU A 145 -16.73 -4.94 7.42
C LEU A 145 -15.45 -5.78 7.52
N HIS A 146 -14.86 -5.88 8.71
CA HIS A 146 -13.67 -6.70 8.95
C HIS A 146 -13.94 -8.18 8.64
N LYS A 147 -15.07 -8.71 9.13
CA LYS A 147 -15.47 -10.09 8.85
C LYS A 147 -15.69 -10.34 7.36
N GLN A 148 -16.32 -9.41 6.64
CA GLN A 148 -16.49 -9.52 5.19
C GLN A 148 -15.15 -9.54 4.45
N LEU A 149 -14.19 -8.72 4.88
CA LEU A 149 -12.84 -8.74 4.34
C LEU A 149 -12.15 -10.08 4.61
N GLU A 150 -12.22 -10.60 5.84
CA GLU A 150 -11.67 -11.93 6.16
C GLU A 150 -12.29 -13.04 5.29
N GLU A 151 -13.62 -13.05 5.14
CA GLU A 151 -14.34 -14.02 4.29
C GLU A 151 -13.95 -13.90 2.81
N ALA A 152 -13.60 -12.70 2.35
CA ALA A 152 -13.13 -12.41 1.00
C ALA A 152 -11.59 -12.49 0.85
N ASN A 153 -10.87 -13.04 1.83
CA ASN A 153 -9.41 -13.11 1.83
C ASN A 153 -8.73 -11.73 1.60
N PHE A 154 -9.28 -10.70 2.23
CA PHE A 154 -8.87 -9.30 2.16
C PHE A 154 -8.91 -8.69 0.75
N ASP A 155 -9.79 -9.21 -0.13
CA ASP A 155 -10.05 -8.58 -1.42
C ASP A 155 -10.63 -7.17 -1.22
N ILE A 156 -9.98 -6.18 -1.83
CA ILE A 156 -10.33 -4.76 -1.71
C ILE A 156 -11.72 -4.49 -2.29
N THR A 157 -12.22 -5.29 -3.23
CA THR A 157 -13.59 -5.15 -3.76
C THR A 157 -14.66 -5.44 -2.70
N ALA A 158 -14.33 -6.20 -1.64
CA ALA A 158 -15.22 -6.48 -0.51
C ALA A 158 -15.20 -5.39 0.58
N SER A 159 -14.41 -4.32 0.41
CA SER A 159 -14.24 -3.24 1.41
C SER A 159 -15.35 -2.18 1.42
N ILE A 160 -16.49 -2.44 0.77
CA ILE A 160 -17.58 -1.45 0.61
C ILE A 160 -18.89 -2.02 1.15
N LEU A 161 -19.49 -1.30 2.09
CA LEU A 161 -20.86 -1.50 2.55
C LEU A 161 -21.77 -0.43 1.93
N SER A 162 -22.91 -0.86 1.39
CA SER A 162 -23.94 0.08 0.93
C SER A 162 -24.62 0.78 2.11
N PRO A 163 -25.21 1.98 1.91
CA PRO A 163 -25.97 2.66 2.96
C PRO A 163 -27.14 1.82 3.51
N GLU A 164 -27.68 0.92 2.70
CA GLU A 164 -28.74 -0.02 3.10
C GLU A 164 -28.20 -1.11 4.03
N GLN A 165 -27.01 -1.65 3.74
CA GLN A 165 -26.34 -2.61 4.62
C GLN A 165 -25.97 -1.96 5.96
N ILE A 166 -25.44 -0.73 5.94
CA ILE A 166 -25.15 0.03 7.17
C ILE A 166 -26.42 0.19 8.01
N ARG A 167 -27.52 0.65 7.41
CA ARG A 167 -28.81 0.77 8.11
C ARG A 167 -29.27 -0.55 8.71
N GLY A 168 -29.17 -1.64 7.96
CA GLY A 168 -29.55 -2.98 8.42
C GLY A 168 -28.71 -3.51 9.59
N ILE A 169 -27.44 -3.10 9.69
CA ILE A 169 -26.56 -3.44 10.82
C ILE A 169 -26.96 -2.65 12.07
N THR A 170 -27.30 -1.36 11.91
CA THR A 170 -27.63 -0.47 13.04
C THR A 170 -29.06 -0.58 13.57
N GLN A 171 -29.97 -1.23 12.84
CA GLN A 171 -31.37 -1.43 13.21
C GLN A 171 -31.66 -2.79 13.86
N LYS A 172 -30.64 -3.62 14.07
CA LYS A 172 -30.72 -4.88 14.83
C LYS A 172 -30.30 -4.67 16.27
#